data_AF-A0A379FKI4-F1
#
_entry.id   AF-A0A379FKI4-F1
#
_cell.length_a   1.000
_cell.length_b   1.000
_cell.length_c   1.000
_cell.angle_alpha   90.00
_cell.angle_beta   90.00
_cell.angle_gamma   90.00
#
_symmetry.space_group_name_H-M   'P 1'
#
loop_
_entity.id
_entity.type
_entity.pdbx_description
1 polymer ?
#
loop_
_entity_poly.entity_id
_entity_poly.type
_entity_poly.pdbx_seq_one_letter_code
_entity_poly.pdbx_strand_id
1 'polypeptide(L)'
;MIKSSAHSSSGSITYCDDLYIEYTTALGKISEYIKAGDDGKIKFQRVKLLDRLDELFNKYTDHKEVRLNELKKGKPLTTDADDDNRDYYKNWSESDSSAEKIYEMDYSDSAFNFWKKKLDGQGFRVDIRGEYGQRVIRIYPDITPLKEIMKSIYDVEDTTNGWKTAGVELMAQTVQSLQTAIDAQKNAVNSSVSRLLETFRQDNSHFDTLTQLLIKLIQELNQYNSGLVNI
;
A
#
# COMPACT_ATOMS: atom_id res chain seq x y z
N MET A 1 5.49 27.13 -2.13
CA MET A 1 4.74 26.09 -2.87
C MET A 1 5.62 24.89 -3.23
N ILE A 2 6.75 25.07 -3.93
CA ILE A 2 7.65 23.98 -4.39
C ILE A 2 8.30 23.16 -3.24
N LYS A 3 8.79 23.81 -2.17
CA LYS A 3 9.38 23.11 -1.01
C LYS A 3 8.38 22.26 -0.23
N SER A 4 7.11 22.67 -0.19
CA SER A 4 6.04 21.94 0.53
C SER A 4 5.66 20.66 -0.21
N SER A 5 5.59 20.69 -1.55
CA SER A 5 5.31 19.51 -2.36
C SER A 5 6.43 18.48 -2.35
N ALA A 6 7.69 18.91 -2.22
CA ALA A 6 8.85 18.02 -2.11
C ALA A 6 8.90 17.31 -0.75
N HIS A 7 8.59 18.03 0.34
CA HIS A 7 8.53 17.47 1.69
C HIS A 7 7.38 16.48 1.85
N SER A 8 6.21 16.78 1.28
CA SER A 8 5.08 15.84 1.26
C SER A 8 5.39 14.59 0.42
N SER A 9 6.06 14.73 -0.73
CA SER A 9 6.42 13.56 -1.56
C SER A 9 7.48 12.67 -0.91
N SER A 10 8.43 13.23 -0.16
CA SER A 10 9.39 12.42 0.61
C SER A 10 8.70 11.64 1.73
N GLY A 11 7.74 12.24 2.43
CA GLY A 11 6.91 11.54 3.42
C GLY A 11 6.09 10.40 2.82
N SER A 12 5.55 10.60 1.60
CA SER A 12 4.83 9.55 0.87
C SER A 12 5.74 8.37 0.50
N ILE A 13 6.96 8.64 0.03
CA ILE A 13 7.94 7.60 -0.37
C ILE A 13 8.31 6.73 0.84
N THR A 14 8.68 7.36 1.96
CA THR A 14 9.02 6.62 3.20
C THR A 14 7.86 5.72 3.62
N TYR A 15 6.62 6.18 3.50
CA TYR A 15 5.44 5.38 3.83
C TYR A 15 5.25 4.17 2.90
N CYS A 16 5.48 4.33 1.60
CA CYS A 16 5.41 3.24 0.63
C CYS A 16 6.52 2.21 0.85
N ASP A 17 7.74 2.68 1.15
CA ASP A 17 8.88 1.84 1.46
C ASP A 17 8.66 1.06 2.76
N ASP A 18 8.14 1.70 3.81
CA ASP A 18 7.81 1.05 5.07
C ASP A 18 6.71 0.00 4.90
N LEU A 19 5.64 0.34 4.15
CA LEU A 19 4.58 -0.62 3.81
C LEU A 19 5.15 -1.82 3.06
N TYR A 20 6.05 -1.59 2.11
CA TYR A 20 6.70 -2.64 1.33
C TYR A 20 7.66 -3.51 2.17
N ILE A 21 8.45 -2.92 3.06
CA ILE A 21 9.37 -3.64 3.96
C ILE A 21 8.58 -4.53 4.90
N GLU A 22 7.51 -4.01 5.50
CA GLU A 22 6.68 -4.80 6.40
C GLU A 22 5.93 -5.90 5.66
N TYR A 23 5.42 -5.59 4.47
CA TYR A 23 4.84 -6.56 3.57
C TYR A 23 5.79 -7.70 3.24
N THR A 24 7.00 -7.40 2.77
CA THR A 24 7.99 -8.44 2.41
C THR A 24 8.48 -9.23 3.62
N THR A 25 8.59 -8.58 4.77
CA THR A 25 8.93 -9.23 6.04
C THR A 25 7.84 -10.21 6.48
N ALA A 26 6.57 -9.83 6.35
CA ALA A 26 5.43 -10.69 6.68
C ALA A 26 5.39 -11.92 5.78
N LEU A 27 5.54 -11.73 4.48
CA LEU A 27 5.51 -12.81 3.49
C LEU A 27 6.74 -13.72 3.60
N GLY A 28 7.91 -13.16 3.96
CA GLY A 28 9.11 -13.95 4.24
C GLY A 28 8.94 -14.95 5.38
N LYS A 29 7.91 -14.77 6.23
CA LYS A 29 7.57 -15.65 7.35
C LYS A 29 6.43 -16.61 7.05
N ILE A 30 5.93 -16.69 5.80
CA ILE A 30 4.85 -17.64 5.43
C ILE A 30 5.23 -19.08 5.78
N SER A 31 6.51 -19.44 5.65
CA SER A 31 7.01 -20.76 6.02
C SER A 31 6.76 -21.13 7.49
N GLU A 32 6.68 -20.15 8.41
CA GLU A 32 6.35 -20.38 9.82
C GLU A 32 4.91 -20.87 10.01
N TYR A 33 4.03 -20.58 9.03
CA TYR A 33 2.63 -20.98 8.98
C TYR A 33 2.40 -22.25 8.16
N ILE A 34 3.48 -22.87 7.66
CA ILE A 34 3.45 -24.11 6.90
C ILE A 34 4.12 -25.20 7.74
N LYS A 35 3.42 -26.33 7.93
CA LYS A 35 3.89 -27.46 8.71
C LYS A 35 3.72 -28.77 7.93
N ALA A 36 4.41 -29.81 8.36
CA ALA A 36 4.12 -31.16 7.91
C ALA A 36 2.67 -31.50 8.29
N GLY A 37 1.89 -31.92 7.29
CA GLY A 37 0.53 -32.39 7.44
C GLY A 37 0.46 -33.91 7.41
N ASP A 38 -0.77 -34.42 7.42
CA ASP A 38 -1.04 -35.85 7.37
C ASP A 38 -0.97 -36.37 5.92
N ASP A 39 -0.64 -37.65 5.73
CA ASP A 39 -0.62 -38.32 4.42
C ASP A 39 0.22 -37.62 3.32
N GLY A 40 1.34 -37.02 3.71
CA GLY A 40 2.21 -36.29 2.77
C GLY A 40 1.65 -34.94 2.31
N LYS A 41 0.57 -34.46 2.94
CA LYS A 41 0.04 -33.12 2.75
C LYS A 41 0.80 -32.09 3.58
N ILE A 42 0.50 -30.84 3.28
CA ILE A 42 1.08 -29.68 3.91
C ILE A 42 0.01 -29.00 4.74
N LYS A 43 0.26 -28.88 6.04
CA LYS A 43 -0.63 -28.19 6.96
C LYS A 43 -0.39 -26.70 6.92
N PHE A 44 -1.37 -25.94 6.47
CA PHE A 44 -1.29 -24.50 6.32
C PHE A 44 -2.16 -23.77 7.35
N GLN A 45 -1.52 -22.99 8.22
CA GLN A 45 -2.16 -22.24 9.30
C GLN A 45 -2.78 -20.93 8.80
N ARG A 46 -3.73 -21.02 7.85
CA ARG A 46 -4.31 -19.87 7.14
C ARG A 46 -4.75 -18.73 8.06
N VAL A 47 -5.48 -19.05 9.12
CA VAL A 47 -6.07 -18.06 10.04
C VAL A 47 -4.99 -17.26 10.74
N LYS A 48 -3.91 -17.91 11.15
CA LYS A 48 -2.80 -17.26 11.83
C LYS A 48 -2.00 -16.35 10.89
N LEU A 49 -1.84 -16.76 9.63
CA LEU A 49 -1.20 -15.91 8.64
C LEU A 49 -2.08 -14.69 8.31
N LEU A 50 -3.38 -14.90 8.08
CA LEU A 50 -4.34 -13.82 7.84
C LEU A 50 -4.39 -12.84 9.03
N ASP A 51 -4.41 -13.36 10.25
CA ASP A 51 -4.39 -12.57 11.49
C ASP A 51 -3.11 -11.73 11.60
N ARG A 52 -1.96 -12.33 11.29
CA ARG A 52 -0.68 -11.61 11.29
C ARG A 52 -0.63 -10.50 10.25
N LEU A 53 -1.10 -10.77 9.04
CA LEU A 53 -1.15 -9.78 7.97
C LEU A 53 -2.13 -8.65 8.36
N ASP A 54 -3.31 -9.00 8.88
CA ASP A 54 -4.29 -8.04 9.39
C ASP A 54 -3.71 -7.10 10.46
N GLU A 55 -2.96 -7.64 11.42
CA GLU A 55 -2.26 -6.83 12.44
C GLU A 55 -1.24 -5.87 11.84
N LEU A 56 -0.41 -6.35 10.92
CA LEU A 56 0.65 -5.56 10.29
C LEU A 56 0.07 -4.42 9.46
N PHE A 57 -0.99 -4.69 8.71
CA PHE A 57 -1.58 -3.71 7.80
C PHE A 57 -2.64 -2.81 8.44
N ASN A 58 -2.92 -3.01 9.73
CA ASN A 58 -3.90 -2.21 10.47
C ASN A 58 -3.58 -0.70 10.51
N LYS A 59 -2.31 -0.32 10.38
CA LYS A 59 -1.89 1.10 10.35
C LYS A 59 -1.94 1.75 8.96
N TYR A 60 -2.25 0.95 7.95
CA TYR A 60 -2.33 1.35 6.55
C TYR A 60 -3.77 1.34 6.05
N THR A 61 -4.69 0.87 6.89
CA THR A 61 -6.06 0.58 6.52
C THR A 61 -7.01 1.14 7.58
N ASP A 62 -8.05 1.86 7.16
CA ASP A 62 -9.15 2.27 8.04
C ASP A 62 -10.15 1.10 8.28
N HIS A 63 -9.77 -0.10 7.84
CA HIS A 63 -10.64 -1.28 7.80
C HIS A 63 -11.23 -1.64 9.15
N LYS A 64 -10.55 -1.34 10.27
CA LYS A 64 -11.07 -1.61 11.62
C LYS A 64 -12.31 -0.80 11.91
N GLU A 65 -12.33 0.49 11.58
CA GLU A 65 -13.51 1.35 11.82
C GLU A 65 -14.65 0.97 10.88
N VAL A 66 -14.34 0.68 9.61
CA VAL A 66 -15.35 0.26 8.62
C VAL A 66 -15.98 -1.08 9.02
N ARG A 67 -15.19 -2.11 9.35
CA ARG A 67 -15.72 -3.43 9.70
C ARG A 67 -16.35 -3.51 11.09
N LEU A 68 -15.85 -2.79 12.10
CA LEU A 68 -16.50 -2.76 13.42
C LEU A 68 -17.92 -2.18 13.33
N ASN A 69 -18.12 -1.19 12.47
CA ASN A 69 -19.43 -0.57 12.25
C ASN A 69 -20.36 -1.42 11.39
N GLU A 70 -19.82 -2.10 10.35
CA GLU A 70 -20.62 -2.95 9.44
C GLU A 70 -20.97 -4.33 10.04
N LEU A 71 -20.00 -5.02 10.65
CA LEU A 71 -20.19 -6.37 11.19
C LEU A 71 -20.82 -6.37 12.60
N LYS A 72 -20.84 -5.22 13.30
CA LYS A 72 -21.29 -5.08 14.70
C LYS A 72 -20.69 -6.12 15.66
N LYS A 73 -19.56 -6.71 15.28
CA LYS A 73 -18.82 -7.75 16.01
C LYS A 73 -17.34 -7.36 16.01
N GLY A 74 -16.68 -7.62 17.13
CA GLY A 74 -15.24 -7.48 17.24
C GLY A 74 -14.49 -8.49 16.36
N LYS A 75 -13.19 -8.24 16.18
CA LYS A 75 -12.29 -9.20 15.52
C LYS A 75 -12.32 -10.55 16.27
N PRO A 76 -12.55 -11.70 15.59
CA PRO A 76 -12.50 -13.01 16.22
C PRO A 76 -11.07 -13.38 16.62
N LEU A 77 -10.93 -14.19 17.65
CA LEU A 77 -9.67 -14.85 17.98
C LEU A 77 -9.39 -15.96 16.96
N THR A 78 -8.11 -16.26 16.74
CA THR A 78 -7.69 -17.36 15.84
C THR A 78 -8.22 -18.74 16.25
N THR A 79 -8.66 -18.87 17.51
CA THR A 79 -9.25 -20.07 18.14
C THR A 79 -10.77 -20.14 18.10
N ASP A 80 -11.44 -19.05 17.68
CA ASP A 80 -12.89 -18.98 17.58
C ASP A 80 -13.41 -19.89 16.46
N ALA A 81 -14.74 -19.94 16.31
CA ALA A 81 -15.38 -20.81 15.33
C ALA A 81 -14.93 -20.52 13.89
N ASP A 82 -14.92 -21.56 13.06
CA ASP A 82 -14.58 -21.48 11.64
C ASP A 82 -15.41 -20.42 10.92
N ASP A 83 -16.72 -20.36 11.19
CA ASP A 83 -17.62 -19.36 10.58
C ASP A 83 -17.27 -17.93 10.98
N ASP A 84 -16.95 -17.66 12.26
CA ASP A 84 -16.60 -16.30 12.70
C ASP A 84 -15.30 -15.81 12.01
N ASN A 85 -14.27 -16.67 11.93
CA ASN A 85 -13.02 -16.34 11.24
C ASN A 85 -13.22 -16.20 9.72
N ARG A 86 -13.95 -17.13 9.10
CA ARG A 86 -14.25 -17.08 7.66
C ARG A 86 -14.98 -15.80 7.30
N ASP A 87 -16.05 -15.48 8.03
CA ASP A 87 -16.86 -14.29 7.74
C ASP A 87 -16.07 -12.99 7.97
N TYR A 88 -15.19 -12.95 8.98
CA TYR A 88 -14.32 -11.80 9.21
C TYR A 88 -13.34 -11.54 8.06
N TYR A 89 -12.72 -12.59 7.52
CA TYR A 89 -11.71 -12.45 6.45
C TYR A 89 -12.29 -12.47 5.03
N LYS A 90 -13.53 -12.91 4.83
CA LYS A 90 -14.19 -12.91 3.52
C LYS A 90 -14.28 -11.52 2.92
N ASN A 91 -14.65 -10.55 3.75
CA ASN A 91 -14.81 -9.17 3.34
C ASN A 91 -13.59 -8.34 3.76
N TRP A 92 -12.41 -8.97 3.79
CA TRP A 92 -11.18 -8.29 4.16
C TRP A 92 -10.88 -7.21 3.12
N SER A 93 -11.28 -5.97 3.45
CA SER A 93 -11.12 -4.76 2.64
C SER A 93 -12.02 -4.66 1.38
N GLU A 94 -13.32 -4.96 1.50
CA GLU A 94 -14.27 -4.76 0.36
C GLU A 94 -14.42 -3.30 -0.07
N SER A 95 -14.33 -2.33 0.85
CA SER A 95 -14.44 -0.92 0.48
C SER A 95 -13.18 -0.42 -0.25
N ASP A 96 -13.35 0.30 -1.36
CA ASP A 96 -12.27 1.10 -1.98
C ASP A 96 -11.75 2.21 -1.07
N SER A 97 -12.46 2.50 0.02
CA SER A 97 -12.01 3.44 1.05
C SER A 97 -11.10 2.85 2.10
N SER A 98 -10.81 1.54 2.04
CA SER A 98 -10.19 0.80 3.14
C SER A 98 -8.75 1.22 3.51
N ALA A 99 -8.21 2.27 2.89
CA ALA A 99 -6.85 2.73 3.05
C ALA A 99 -6.83 4.03 3.87
N GLU A 100 -5.92 4.13 4.82
CA GLU A 100 -5.77 5.35 5.62
C GLU A 100 -5.10 6.45 4.79
N LYS A 101 -5.59 7.70 4.91
CA LYS A 101 -5.06 8.83 4.13
C LYS A 101 -3.66 9.19 4.59
N ILE A 102 -2.74 9.31 3.65
CA ILE A 102 -1.38 9.79 3.91
C ILE A 102 -1.37 11.32 3.88
N TYR A 103 -2.15 11.89 2.97
CA TYR A 103 -2.18 13.32 2.74
C TYR A 103 -3.54 13.78 2.21
N GLU A 104 -3.92 14.99 2.59
CA GLU A 104 -5.16 15.64 2.17
C GLU A 104 -4.84 17.09 1.77
N MET A 105 -5.49 17.57 0.71
CA MET A 105 -5.37 18.95 0.27
C MET A 105 -6.65 19.46 -0.39
N ASP A 106 -6.78 20.79 -0.44
CA ASP A 106 -7.90 21.44 -1.11
C ASP A 106 -8.02 21.04 -2.58
N TYR A 107 -9.25 20.86 -3.03
CA TYR A 107 -9.51 20.47 -4.41
C TYR A 107 -9.25 21.62 -5.39
N SER A 108 -8.50 21.30 -6.43
CA SER A 108 -8.57 21.99 -7.72
C SER A 108 -8.40 20.97 -8.85
N ASP A 109 -9.02 21.21 -10.00
CA ASP A 109 -8.91 20.29 -11.15
C ASP A 109 -7.44 20.12 -11.59
N SER A 110 -6.66 21.20 -11.55
CA SER A 110 -5.23 21.15 -11.89
C SER A 110 -4.43 20.30 -10.90
N ALA A 111 -4.63 20.51 -9.59
CA ALA A 111 -3.94 19.73 -8.58
C ALA A 111 -4.33 18.25 -8.62
N PHE A 112 -5.62 17.95 -8.79
CA PHE A 112 -6.09 16.56 -8.87
C PHE A 112 -5.49 15.84 -10.07
N ASN A 113 -5.57 16.42 -11.26
CA ASN A 113 -5.01 15.82 -12.47
C ASN A 113 -3.49 15.66 -12.39
N PHE A 114 -2.80 16.62 -11.77
CA PHE A 114 -1.36 16.54 -11.52
C PHE A 114 -1.03 15.35 -10.62
N TRP A 115 -1.64 15.27 -9.43
CA TRP A 115 -1.33 14.21 -8.46
C TRP A 115 -1.79 12.84 -8.93
N LYS A 116 -2.95 12.74 -9.57
CA LYS A 116 -3.43 11.50 -10.18
C LYS A 116 -2.45 11.00 -11.24
N LYS A 117 -2.03 11.85 -12.17
CA LYS A 117 -1.02 11.46 -13.18
C LYS A 117 0.32 11.07 -12.54
N LYS A 118 0.69 11.73 -11.44
CA LYS A 118 1.99 11.56 -10.79
C LYS A 118 2.08 10.34 -9.89
N LEU A 119 0.99 9.91 -9.26
CA LEU A 119 1.04 8.90 -8.20
C LEU A 119 0.20 7.65 -8.50
N ASP A 120 -0.85 7.78 -9.32
CA ASP A 120 -1.73 6.66 -9.64
C ASP A 120 -0.97 5.59 -10.44
N GLY A 121 -1.08 4.33 -10.02
CA GLY A 121 -0.28 3.23 -10.56
C GLY A 121 1.20 3.22 -10.17
N GLN A 122 1.60 4.09 -9.23
CA GLN A 122 2.94 4.13 -8.60
C GLN A 122 2.86 3.85 -7.09
N GLY A 123 1.86 3.09 -6.67
CA GLY A 123 1.76 2.58 -5.30
C GLY A 123 0.86 3.44 -4.42
N PHE A 124 0.23 4.45 -5.03
CA PHE A 124 -0.79 5.26 -4.40
C PHE A 124 -2.02 5.34 -5.28
N ARG A 125 -3.14 5.64 -4.64
CA ARG A 125 -4.38 6.06 -5.27
C ARG A 125 -4.69 7.50 -4.90
N VAL A 126 -5.24 8.24 -5.85
CA VAL A 126 -5.61 9.65 -5.68
C VAL A 126 -7.09 9.80 -6.00
N ASP A 127 -7.87 10.13 -4.98
CA ASP A 127 -9.32 10.22 -5.06
C ASP A 127 -9.85 11.56 -4.55
N ILE A 128 -11.08 11.88 -4.97
CA ILE A 128 -11.81 13.06 -4.52
C ILE A 128 -12.84 12.60 -3.51
N ARG A 129 -12.53 12.74 -2.22
CA ARG A 129 -13.45 12.39 -1.14
C ARG A 129 -13.16 13.28 0.06
N GLY A 130 -14.14 14.08 0.47
CA GLY A 130 -14.09 14.82 1.74
C GLY A 130 -15.27 14.50 2.62
N GLU A 131 -15.19 14.94 3.87
CA GLU A 131 -16.30 14.84 4.80
C GLU A 131 -17.38 15.85 4.45
N TYR A 132 -18.65 15.48 4.69
CA TYR A 132 -19.81 16.38 4.55
C TYR A 132 -19.93 17.11 3.21
N GLY A 133 -19.53 16.48 2.10
CA GLY A 133 -19.65 17.03 0.75
C GLY A 133 -18.53 17.99 0.34
N GLN A 134 -17.52 18.20 1.18
CA GLN A 134 -16.32 18.93 0.79
C GLN A 134 -15.54 18.15 -0.28
N ARG A 135 -15.11 18.83 -1.34
CA ARG A 135 -14.18 18.24 -2.31
C ARG A 135 -12.77 18.51 -1.81
N VAL A 136 -12.09 17.45 -1.40
CA VAL A 136 -10.65 17.45 -1.11
C VAL A 136 -9.99 16.32 -1.90
N ILE A 137 -8.74 16.52 -2.26
CA ILE A 137 -7.90 15.49 -2.88
C ILE A 137 -7.27 14.71 -1.74
N ARG A 138 -7.42 13.39 -1.75
CA ARG A 138 -6.78 12.51 -0.79
C ARG A 138 -5.87 11.52 -1.49
N ILE A 139 -4.72 11.28 -0.87
CA ILE A 139 -3.70 10.35 -1.34
C ILE A 139 -3.60 9.21 -0.34
N TYR A 140 -3.67 8.00 -0.86
CA TYR A 140 -3.71 6.75 -0.08
C TYR A 140 -2.70 5.76 -0.63
N PRO A 141 -2.16 4.84 0.18
CA PRO A 141 -1.42 3.71 -0.35
C PRO A 141 -2.33 2.84 -1.23
N ASP A 142 -1.79 2.31 -2.32
CA ASP A 142 -2.50 1.32 -3.12
C ASP A 142 -2.44 -0.05 -2.43
N ILE A 143 -3.49 -0.36 -1.68
CA ILE A 143 -3.63 -1.63 -0.95
C ILE A 143 -4.12 -2.78 -1.83
N THR A 144 -4.32 -2.58 -3.14
CA THR A 144 -4.80 -3.64 -4.05
C THR A 144 -3.96 -4.90 -4.01
N PRO A 145 -2.60 -4.84 -4.09
CA PRO A 145 -1.77 -6.04 -4.05
C PRO A 145 -1.95 -6.83 -2.75
N LEU A 146 -2.21 -6.11 -1.66
CA LEU A 146 -2.47 -6.69 -0.36
C LEU A 146 -3.86 -7.35 -0.29
N LYS A 147 -4.90 -6.72 -0.85
CA LYS A 147 -6.23 -7.35 -0.99
C LYS A 147 -6.13 -8.66 -1.76
N GLU A 148 -5.38 -8.67 -2.87
CA GLU A 148 -5.19 -9.87 -3.69
C GLU A 148 -4.47 -10.99 -2.94
N ILE A 149 -3.52 -10.68 -2.06
CA ILE A 149 -2.87 -11.70 -1.22
C ILE A 149 -3.81 -12.25 -0.16
N MET A 150 -4.49 -11.38 0.57
CA MET A 150 -5.42 -11.80 1.62
C MET A 150 -6.53 -12.66 1.01
N LYS A 151 -7.01 -12.28 -0.18
CA LYS A 151 -7.92 -13.08 -0.99
C LYS A 151 -7.29 -14.39 -1.45
N SER A 152 -6.07 -14.38 -1.96
CA SER A 152 -5.37 -15.61 -2.38
C SER A 152 -5.25 -16.61 -1.24
N ILE A 153 -4.95 -16.15 -0.02
CA ILE A 153 -4.86 -16.99 1.19
C ILE A 153 -6.25 -17.48 1.62
N TYR A 154 -7.27 -16.61 1.54
CA TYR A 154 -8.66 -16.94 1.83
C TYR A 154 -9.20 -18.04 0.89
N ASP A 155 -8.92 -17.92 -0.42
CA ASP A 155 -9.44 -18.78 -1.49
C ASP A 155 -8.67 -20.11 -1.67
N VAL A 156 -7.57 -20.34 -0.94
CA VAL A 156 -6.69 -21.54 -1.09
C VAL A 156 -7.45 -22.87 -1.08
N GLU A 157 -8.59 -22.93 -0.38
CA GLU A 157 -9.51 -24.07 -0.42
C GLU A 157 -10.84 -23.63 0.18
N ASP A 158 -11.95 -23.84 -0.54
CA ASP A 158 -13.32 -23.57 -0.08
C ASP A 158 -13.85 -24.75 0.74
N THR A 159 -13.12 -25.09 1.80
CA THR A 159 -13.56 -26.07 2.78
C THR A 159 -14.15 -25.34 3.98
N THR A 160 -15.27 -25.85 4.50
CA THR A 160 -15.87 -25.37 5.75
C THR A 160 -15.01 -25.68 6.99
N ASN A 161 -13.93 -26.45 6.82
CA ASN A 161 -13.02 -26.88 7.86
C ASN A 161 -11.63 -26.28 7.63
N GLY A 162 -10.97 -25.79 8.69
CA GLY A 162 -9.60 -25.24 8.62
C GLY A 162 -9.53 -23.73 8.84
N TRP A 163 -10.66 -23.11 9.18
CA TRP A 163 -10.81 -21.73 9.64
C TRP A 163 -10.67 -21.59 11.15
N LYS A 164 -10.47 -22.69 11.88
CA LYS A 164 -9.95 -22.71 13.25
C LYS A 164 -8.49 -23.13 13.28
N THR A 165 -7.81 -22.82 14.38
CA THR A 165 -6.36 -22.98 14.67
C THR A 165 -5.62 -24.24 14.17
N ALA A 166 -6.31 -25.31 13.79
CA ALA A 166 -5.68 -26.49 13.19
C ALA A 166 -5.08 -26.17 11.80
N GLY A 167 -5.63 -25.21 11.07
CA GLY A 167 -5.22 -24.98 9.68
C GLY A 167 -5.79 -26.01 8.72
N VAL A 168 -5.50 -25.84 7.44
CA VAL A 168 -6.04 -26.64 6.34
C VAL A 168 -4.95 -27.54 5.76
N GLU A 169 -5.31 -28.77 5.39
CA GLU A 169 -4.38 -29.76 4.83
C GLU A 169 -4.37 -29.66 3.30
N LEU A 170 -3.26 -29.16 2.75
CA LEU A 170 -3.13 -28.82 1.34
C LEU A 170 -2.20 -29.77 0.59
N MET A 171 -2.47 -29.96 -0.69
CA MET A 171 -1.51 -30.57 -1.60
C MET A 171 -0.33 -29.62 -1.83
N ALA A 172 0.87 -30.18 -2.04
CA ALA A 172 2.08 -29.39 -2.32
C ALA A 172 1.90 -28.45 -3.54
N GLN A 173 1.14 -28.88 -4.55
CA GLN A 173 0.82 -28.09 -5.73
C GLN A 173 -0.02 -26.85 -5.39
N THR A 174 -0.96 -26.96 -4.45
CA THR A 174 -1.77 -25.83 -3.98
C THR A 174 -0.89 -24.80 -3.26
N VAL A 175 0.03 -25.27 -2.41
CA VAL A 175 0.99 -24.40 -1.72
C VAL A 175 1.93 -23.70 -2.70
N GLN A 176 2.40 -24.40 -3.74
CA GLN A 176 3.22 -23.80 -4.79
C GLN A 176 2.47 -22.72 -5.59
N SER A 177 1.18 -22.95 -5.85
CA SER A 177 0.31 -22.00 -6.54
C SER A 177 0.10 -20.74 -5.69
N LEU A 178 -0.14 -20.91 -4.39
CA LEU A 178 -0.22 -19.80 -3.42
C LEU A 178 1.08 -18.98 -3.39
N GLN A 179 2.24 -19.64 -3.30
CA GLN A 179 3.53 -18.96 -3.32
C GLN A 179 3.70 -18.13 -4.60
N THR A 180 3.35 -18.69 -5.75
CA THR A 180 3.43 -18.00 -7.05
C THR A 180 2.52 -16.77 -7.10
N ALA A 181 1.29 -16.87 -6.61
CA ALA A 181 0.35 -15.75 -6.56
C ALA A 181 0.87 -14.61 -5.65
N ILE A 182 1.42 -14.97 -4.49
CA ILE A 182 2.02 -14.02 -3.55
C ILE A 182 3.25 -13.35 -4.14
N ASP A 183 4.14 -14.10 -4.79
CA ASP A 183 5.33 -13.56 -5.45
C ASP A 183 4.97 -12.59 -6.59
N ALA A 184 3.89 -12.87 -7.33
CA ALA A 184 3.39 -11.95 -8.37
C ALA A 184 2.98 -10.59 -7.77
N GLN A 185 2.26 -10.60 -6.64
CA GLN A 185 1.88 -9.36 -5.96
C GLN A 185 3.09 -8.63 -5.38
N LYS A 186 4.08 -9.36 -4.84
CA LYS A 186 5.35 -8.76 -4.38
C LYS A 186 6.09 -8.07 -5.52
N ASN A 187 6.12 -8.68 -6.70
CA ASN A 187 6.74 -8.09 -7.89
C ASN A 187 5.97 -6.87 -8.41
N ALA A 188 4.64 -6.85 -8.29
CA ALA A 188 3.83 -5.68 -8.60
C ALA A 188 4.19 -4.49 -7.70
N VAL A 189 4.26 -4.70 -6.37
CA VAL A 189 4.65 -3.65 -5.42
C VAL A 189 6.10 -3.19 -5.67
N ASN A 190 7.03 -4.11 -5.91
CA ASN A 190 8.42 -3.79 -6.28
C ASN A 190 8.52 -2.84 -7.48
N SER A 191 7.81 -3.20 -8.54
CA SER A 191 7.78 -2.43 -9.77
C SER A 191 7.16 -1.05 -9.55
N SER A 192 6.22 -0.96 -8.61
CA SER A 192 5.55 0.27 -8.23
C SER A 192 6.48 1.22 -7.45
N VAL A 193 7.14 0.72 -6.40
CA VAL A 193 8.14 1.47 -5.62
C VAL A 193 9.28 1.94 -6.50
N SER A 194 9.77 1.07 -7.40
CA SER A 194 10.85 1.43 -8.33
C SER A 194 10.46 2.57 -9.27
N ARG A 195 9.22 2.57 -9.79
CA ARG A 195 8.67 3.65 -10.62
C ARG A 195 8.54 4.96 -9.83
N LEU A 196 8.06 4.88 -8.59
CA LEU A 196 7.93 6.03 -7.71
C LEU A 196 9.29 6.70 -7.43
N LEU A 197 10.30 5.89 -7.08
CA LEU A 197 11.67 6.37 -6.82
C LEU A 197 12.28 7.02 -8.06
N GLU A 198 12.05 6.44 -9.25
CA GLU A 198 12.53 7.02 -10.50
C GLU A 198 11.85 8.35 -10.82
N THR A 199 10.53 8.47 -10.64
CA THR A 199 9.80 9.73 -10.78
C THR A 199 10.37 10.80 -9.84
N PHE A 200 10.66 10.44 -8.58
CA PHE A 200 11.26 11.37 -7.63
C PHE A 200 12.69 11.77 -7.99
N ARG A 201 13.49 10.82 -8.50
CA ARG A 201 14.84 11.11 -9.01
C ARG A 201 14.81 12.09 -10.17
N GLN A 202 13.86 11.91 -11.09
CA GLN A 202 13.65 12.83 -12.22
C GLN A 202 13.22 14.22 -11.75
N ASP A 203 12.29 14.29 -10.79
CA ASP A 203 11.88 15.57 -10.19
C ASP A 203 13.04 16.33 -9.56
N ASN A 204 13.89 15.65 -8.78
CA ASN A 204 15.07 16.28 -8.17
C ASN A 204 16.04 16.81 -9.22
N SER A 205 16.30 16.02 -10.28
CA SER A 205 17.13 16.46 -11.41
C SER A 205 16.57 17.70 -12.10
N HIS A 206 15.25 17.76 -12.29
CA HIS A 206 14.58 18.94 -12.85
C HIS A 206 14.69 20.16 -11.91
N PHE A 207 14.56 19.98 -10.60
CA PHE A 207 14.73 21.06 -9.62
C PHE A 207 16.16 21.61 -9.60
N ASP A 208 17.17 20.75 -9.67
CA ASP A 208 18.56 21.17 -9.74
C ASP A 208 18.82 21.97 -11.01
N THR A 209 18.27 21.53 -12.15
CA THR A 209 18.36 22.24 -13.43
C THR A 209 17.72 23.63 -13.33
N LEU A 210 16.52 23.74 -12.78
CA LEU A 210 15.85 25.03 -12.58
C LEU A 210 16.65 25.95 -11.65
N THR A 211 17.24 25.40 -10.60
CA THR A 211 18.08 26.16 -9.66
C THR A 211 19.33 26.69 -10.34
N GLN A 212 20.00 25.87 -11.16
CA GLN A 212 21.16 26.30 -11.94
C GLN A 212 20.82 27.39 -12.95
N LEU A 213 19.68 27.27 -13.63
CA LEU A 213 19.19 28.31 -14.55
C LEU A 213 18.90 29.63 -13.82
N LEU A 214 18.29 29.57 -12.64
CA LEU A 214 18.05 30.74 -11.78
C LEU A 214 19.36 31.39 -11.32
N ILE A 215 20.34 30.60 -10.87
CA ILE A 215 21.67 31.10 -10.49
C ILE A 215 22.32 31.80 -11.67
N LYS A 216 22.30 31.18 -12.86
CA LYS A 216 22.88 31.75 -14.07
C LYS A 216 22.20 33.07 -14.46
N LEU A 217 20.87 33.13 -14.41
CA LEU A 217 20.11 34.34 -14.73
C LEU A 217 20.41 35.47 -13.73
N ILE A 218 20.54 35.17 -12.44
CA ILE A 218 20.95 36.16 -11.42
C ILE A 218 22.39 36.64 -11.67
N GLN A 219 23.30 35.72 -12.01
CA GLN A 219 24.69 36.07 -12.34
C GLN A 219 24.76 36.97 -13.58
N GLU A 220 24.02 36.66 -14.64
CA GLU A 220 23.93 37.45 -15.86
C GLU A 220 23.34 38.84 -15.60
N LEU A 221 22.26 38.93 -14.81
CA LEU A 221 21.66 40.22 -14.41
C LEU A 221 22.63 41.08 -13.58
N ASN A 222 23.37 40.47 -12.65
CA ASN A 222 24.36 41.19 -11.84
C ASN A 222 25.56 41.66 -12.68
N GLN A 223 26.02 40.85 -13.63
CA GLN A 223 27.06 41.25 -14.58
C GLN A 223 26.59 42.40 -15.46
N TYR A 224 25.36 42.33 -15.98
CA TYR A 224 24.77 43.39 -16.79
C TYR A 224 24.66 44.71 -16.02
N ASN A 225 24.14 44.68 -14.79
CA ASN A 225 24.04 45.86 -13.94
C ASN A 225 25.43 46.44 -13.57
N SER A 226 26.40 45.59 -13.29
CA SER A 226 27.78 46.04 -13.00
C SER A 226 28.47 46.64 -14.23
N GLY A 227 28.11 46.19 -15.43
CA GLY A 227 28.54 46.78 -16.69
C GLY A 227 27.93 48.17 -16.95
N LEU A 228 26.69 48.41 -16.51
CA LEU A 228 26.02 49.71 -16.63
C LEU A 228 26.51 50.75 -15.62
N VAL A 229 27.01 50.34 -14.45
CA VAL A 229 27.54 51.26 -13.41
C VAL A 229 28.98 51.73 -13.72
N ASN A 230 29.68 51.05 -14.65
CA ASN A 230 31.04 51.41 -15.09
C ASN A 230 31.08 52.20 -16.42
N ILE A 231 29.93 52.77 -16.84
CA ILE A 231 29.83 53.79 -17.92
C ILE A 231 29.47 55.12 -17.26
#